data_AF-A0A1E7RDD7-F1
#
_entry.id   AF-A0A1E7RDD7-F1
#
_cell.length_a   1.000
_cell.length_b   1.000
_cell.length_c   1.000
_cell.angle_alpha   90.00
_cell.angle_beta   90.00
_cell.angle_gamma   90.00
#
_symmetry.space_group_name_H-M   'P 1'
#
loop_
_entity.id
_entity.type
_entity.pdbx_description
1 polymer ?
#
loop_
_entity_poly.entity_id
_entity_poly.type
_entity_poly.pdbx_seq_one_letter_code
_entity_poly.pdbx_strand_id
1 'polypeptide(L)' 'MCLEQRLIEFAESGNQQKIILADGQIIQGWIMEINEQALLISSGYNDKSGKDHWISLPLLQQSQLQYWDNQLSSWQDFVL' A
#
# COMPACT_ATOMS: atom_id res chain seq x y z
N MET A 1 15.59 -12.01 -1.98
CA MET A 1 14.53 -11.34 -1.20
C MET A 1 13.20 -11.79 -1.79
N CYS A 2 12.27 -12.25 -0.96
CA CYS A 2 10.96 -12.71 -1.43
C CYS A 2 9.98 -11.53 -1.55
N LEU A 3 8.92 -11.68 -2.35
CA LEU A 3 7.92 -10.62 -2.58
C LEU A 3 7.31 -10.09 -1.26
N GLU A 4 7.04 -10.99 -0.32
CA GLU A 4 6.52 -10.65 1.01
C GLU A 4 7.46 -9.70 1.77
N GLN A 5 8.77 -9.93 1.74
CA GLN A 5 9.75 -9.04 2.38
C GLN A 5 9.72 -7.63 1.75
N ARG A 6 9.56 -7.54 0.43
CA ARG A 6 9.45 -6.26 -0.28
C ARG A 6 8.17 -5.50 0.10
N LEU A 7 7.09 -6.23 0.36
CA LEU A 7 5.84 -5.64 0.83
C LEU A 7 5.92 -5.21 2.29
N ILE A 8 6.68 -5.92 3.12
CA ILE A 8 6.98 -5.48 4.50
C ILE A 8 7.79 -4.17 4.44
N GLU A 9 8.83 -4.10 3.60
CA GLU A 9 9.57 -2.86 3.38
C GLU A 9 8.66 -1.71 2.92
N PHE A 10 7.69 -2.00 2.06
CA PHE A 10 6.68 -1.02 1.63
C PHE A 10 5.78 -0.57 2.79
N ALA A 11 5.30 -1.49 3.62
CA ALA A 11 4.48 -1.18 4.79
C ALA A 11 5.23 -0.31 5.81
N GLU A 12 6.53 -0.54 5.97
CA GLU A 12 7.41 0.23 6.85
C GLU A 12 7.92 1.52 6.18
N SER A 13 7.65 1.72 4.88
CA SER A 13 8.04 2.91 4.16
C SER A 13 7.06 4.06 4.42
N GLY A 14 7.60 5.18 4.92
CA GLY A 14 6.81 6.39 5.16
C GLY A 14 5.74 6.24 6.23
N ASN A 15 4.86 7.24 6.32
CA ASN A 15 3.79 7.27 7.32
C ASN A 15 2.44 6.74 6.81
N GLN A 16 2.27 6.70 5.48
CA GLN A 16 1.05 6.24 4.84
C GLN A 16 1.39 5.66 3.47
N GLN A 17 0.65 4.64 3.05
CA GLN A 17 0.82 3.97 1.78
C GLN A 17 -0.33 4.31 0.84
N LYS A 18 -0.03 4.29 -0.45
CA LYS A 18 -0.97 4.52 -1.54
C LYS A 18 -0.69 3.54 -2.66
N ILE A 19 -1.74 2.91 -3.14
CA ILE A 19 -1.71 1.87 -4.16
C ILE A 19 -2.62 2.34 -5.28
N ILE A 20 -2.05 2.46 -6.47
CA ILE A 20 -2.78 2.80 -7.69
C ILE A 20 -2.90 1.51 -8.49
N LEU A 21 -4.09 0.93 -8.49
CA LEU A 21 -4.39 -0.32 -9.19
C LEU A 21 -4.35 -0.10 -10.71
N ALA A 22 -4.21 -1.20 -11.46
CA ALA A 22 -4.12 -1.16 -12.92
C ALA A 22 -5.37 -0.59 -13.61
N ASP A 23 -6.54 -0.64 -12.96
CA ASP A 23 -7.78 -0.04 -13.41
C ASP A 23 -7.91 1.47 -13.06
N GLY A 24 -6.90 2.03 -12.40
CA GLY A 24 -6.85 3.43 -11.95
C GLY A 24 -7.48 3.67 -10.58
N GLN A 25 -8.00 2.65 -9.89
CA GLN A 25 -8.49 2.80 -8.54
C GLN A 25 -7.33 3.13 -7.58
N ILE A 26 -7.52 4.15 -6.75
CA ILE A 26 -6.53 4.58 -5.76
C ILE A 26 -7.00 4.15 -4.38
N ILE A 27 -6.17 3.38 -3.68
CA ILE A 27 -6.40 2.97 -2.30
C ILE A 27 -5.26 3.54 -1.46
N GLN A 28 -5.60 4.39 -0.49
CA GLN A 28 -4.65 5.05 0.39
C GLN A 28 -4.98 4.74 1.84
N GLY A 29 -3.97 4.40 2.64
CA GLY A 29 -4.19 3.89 3.99
C GLY A 29 -2.92 3.37 4.65
N TRP A 30 -3.11 2.57 5.69
CA TRP A 30 -2.04 1.86 6.37
C TRP A 30 -2.10 0.39 6.03
N ILE A 31 -0.95 -0.21 5.75
CA ILE A 31 -0.85 -1.65 5.61
C ILE A 31 -1.02 -2.28 6.99
N MET A 32 -2.04 -3.12 7.15
CA MET A 32 -2.38 -3.75 8.43
C MET A 32 -1.85 -5.18 8.52
N GLU A 33 -1.87 -5.90 7.40
CA GLU A 33 -1.45 -7.30 7.32
C GLU A 33 -0.91 -7.62 5.93
N ILE A 34 0.10 -8.49 5.86
CA ILE A 34 0.61 -9.07 4.62
C ILE A 34 0.67 -10.58 4.86
N ASN A 35 0.14 -11.35 3.91
CA ASN A 35 0.26 -12.80 3.92
C ASN A 35 0.73 -13.31 2.56
N GLU A 36 0.79 -14.63 2.42
CA GLU A 36 1.30 -15.31 1.22
C GLU A 36 0.50 -15.03 -0.06
N GLN A 37 -0.70 -14.44 0.03
CA GLN A 37 -1.62 -14.27 -1.10
C GLN A 37 -2.06 -12.83 -1.35
N ALA A 38 -2.08 -11.99 -0.31
CA ALA A 38 -2.62 -10.65 -0.37
C ALA A 38 -2.03 -9.72 0.69
N LEU A 39 -2.24 -8.42 0.46
CA LEU A 39 -1.97 -7.34 1.40
C LEU A 39 -3.30 -6.72 1.83
N LEU A 40 -3.43 -6.45 3.13
CA LEU A 40 -4.54 -5.70 3.71
C LEU A 40 -4.13 -4.25 3.93
N ILE A 41 -4.88 -3.33 3.32
CA ILE A 41 -4.75 -1.89 3.56
C ILE A 41 -6.04 -1.35 4.16
N SER A 42 -5.93 -0.60 5.26
CA SER A 42 -7.06 0.09 5.88
C SER A 42 -7.09 1.56 5.47
N SER A 43 -8.11 1.94 4.72
CA SER A 43 -8.33 3.31 4.24
C SER A 43 -9.09 4.11 5.30
N GLY A 44 -8.34 4.78 6.19
CA GLY A 44 -8.87 5.51 7.34
C GLY A 44 -8.84 7.03 7.20
N TYR A 45 -8.99 7.58 5.98
CA TYR A 45 -9.04 9.03 5.80
C TYR A 45 -10.49 9.50 5.68
N ASN A 46 -10.99 10.12 6.75
CA ASN A 46 -12.13 11.04 6.77
C ASN A 46 -13.57 10.48 6.78
N ASP A 47 -13.80 9.18 6.58
CA ASP A 47 -15.10 8.56 6.83
C ASP A 47 -15.08 7.83 8.18
N LYS A 48 -16.13 7.96 8.99
CA LYS A 48 -16.25 7.37 10.34
C LYS A 48 -16.25 5.82 10.36
N SER A 49 -15.88 5.20 9.25
CA SER A 49 -15.74 3.78 9.02
C SER A 49 -14.53 3.57 8.11
N GLY A 50 -13.37 3.29 8.72
CA GLY A 50 -12.21 2.80 7.98
C GLY A 50 -12.61 1.56 7.18
N LYS A 51 -12.25 1.52 5.89
CA LYS A 51 -12.53 0.38 5.03
C LYS A 51 -11.28 -0.43 4.81
N ASP A 52 -11.40 -1.72 5.08
CA ASP A 52 -10.38 -2.72 4.93
C ASP A 52 -10.43 -3.30 3.51
N HIS A 53 -9.32 -3.20 2.79
CA HIS A 53 -9.19 -3.66 1.42
C HIS A 53 -8.10 -4.72 1.32
N TRP A 54 -8.50 -5.94 0.95
CA TRP A 54 -7.56 -6.99 0.56
C TRP A 54 -7.20 -6.84 -0.91
N ILE A 55 -5.90 -6.76 -1.20
CA ILE A 55 -5.35 -6.63 -2.55
C ILE A 55 -4.43 -7.83 -2.80
N SER A 56 -4.71 -8.62 -3.83
CA SER A 56 -3.93 -9.81 -4.13
C SER A 56 -2.54 -9.46 -4.65
N LEU A 57 -1.54 -10.31 -4.37
CA LEU A 57 -0.16 -10.14 -4.82
C LEU A 57 -0.03 -9.95 -6.35
N PRO A 58 -0.74 -10.71 -7.21
CA PRO A 58 -0.66 -10.51 -8.66
C PRO A 58 -1.15 -9.13 -9.10
N LEU A 59 -2.12 -8.57 -8.38
CA LEU A 59 -2.63 -7.23 -8.68
C LEU A 59 -1.64 -6.16 -8.21
N LEU A 60 -1.00 -6.34 -7.05
CA LEU A 60 0.04 -5.43 -6.54
C LEU A 60 1.24 -5.35 -7.49
N GLN A 61 1.64 -6.47 -8.08
CA GLN A 61 2.73 -6.50 -9.07
C GLN A 61 2.44 -5.68 -10.34
N GLN A 62 1.17 -5.41 -10.63
CA GLN A 62 0.72 -4.59 -11.75
C GLN A 62 0.33 -3.16 -11.32
N SER A 63 0.43 -2.87 -10.02
CA SER A 63 0.03 -1.60 -9.43
C SER A 63 1.23 -0.68 -9.23
N GLN A 64 0.98 0.63 -9.14
CA GLN A 64 1.99 1.58 -8.69
C GLN A 64 1.87 1.73 -7.18
N LEU A 65 2.97 1.46 -6.47
CA LEU A 65 3.05 1.62 -5.03
C LEU A 65 3.72 2.95 -4.70
N GLN A 66 3.15 3.70 -3.76
CA GLN A 66 3.71 4.95 -3.27
C GLN A 66 3.61 5.03 -1.75
N TYR A 67 4.56 5.73 -1.13
CA TYR A 67 4.52 6.03 0.30
C TYR A 67 4.69 7.52 0.55
N TRP A 68 4.14 8.01 1.66
CA TRP A 68 4.28 9.39 2.07
C TRP A 68 5.58 9.58 2.85
N ASP A 69 6.52 10.30 2.26
CA ASP A 69 7.78 10.68 2.90
C ASP A 69 7.59 11.99 3.68
N ASN A 70 7.69 11.90 5.01
CA ASN A 70 7.56 13.06 5.91
C ASN A 70 8.72 14.06 5.78
N GLN A 71 9.92 13.61 5.39
CA GLN A 71 11.08 14.49 5.23
C GLN A 71 10.92 15.36 3.98
N LEU A 72 10.44 14.75 2.89
CA LEU A 72 10.22 15.43 1.62
C LEU A 72 8.83 16.05 1.50
N SER A 73 7.93 15.77 2.45
CA SER A 73 6.51 16.16 2.42
C SER A 73 5.84 15.82 1.07
N SER A 74 6.12 14.62 0.55
CA SER A 74 5.64 14.21 -0.78
C SER A 74 5.45 12.70 -0.90
N TRP A 75 4.64 12.30 -1.87
CA TRP A 75 4.51 10.90 -2.28
C TRP A 75 5.75 10.47 -3.06
N GLN A 76 6.36 9.38 -2.64
CA GLN A 76 7.51 8.75 -3.29
C GLN A 76 7.09 7.40 -3.86
N ASP A 77 7.64 7.05 -5.02
CA ASP A 77 7.40 5.75 -5.65
C ASP A 77 8.15 4.65 -4.90
N PHE A 78 7.48 3.52 -4.70
CA PHE A 78 8.06 2.29 -4.20
C PHE A 78 8.11 1.27 -5.34
N VAL A 79 9.32 0.83 -5.68
CA VAL A 79 9.51 -0.22 -6.68
C VAL A 79 9.51 -1.57 -5.96
N LEU A 80 8.60 -2.46 -6.32
CA LEU A 80 8.57 -3.86 -5.86
C LEU A 80 9.77 -4.64 -6.38
#